data_AF-A0A953BPX3-F1
#
_entry.id   AF-A0A953BPX3-F1
#
_cell.length_a   1.000
_cell.length_b   1.000
_cell.length_c   1.000
_cell.angle_alpha   90.00
_cell.angle_beta   90.00
_cell.angle_gamma   90.00
#
_symmetry.space_group_name_H-M   'P 1'
#
loop_
_entity.id
_entity.type
_entity.pdbx_description
1 polymer ?
#
loop_
_entity_poly.entity_id
_entity_poly.type
_entity_poly.pdbx_seq_one_letter_code
_entity_poly.pdbx_strand_id
1 'polypeptide(L)'
;MRSDELIVLKIGGSVLRDRDSLTRATHEVYRWRRRGAGVVVVVSALEGETDRLMSEARAAHAEPEAGACAALLATGELRSAALLALAIGRVGLRAEVLTPHQVGMRVTGSGLDAEPVRVDALALRTALDAVGVVVVPGFVGIGERGDLRTLGRGGSDLSAIVIAHALGAARCRLVKDVPGLFDRDPNSPGPRARLLSRITFDDALRLDGGIIQHKAVRFARQRAMGFEVAGLHTGPSTRIGAPATRLAGEQAEAPPLRVGLLGLGTVGSGVLALLGAMPDRFRVVGAVCRDHRAAEARGVDPRILQRDAEGLVPECDVIVEALGGLEPAATIVRRALRRGVHTVSANKRMLAAHLPALRACATAGGAMLRFGAAVGGAAPVLEAAEALADGGIIGFQGVLNGTTNFVLDSLRAGSTLEGALALARARGLAEADPSRDLSGADAADKLALVLGVCTRGAEFIDPRDIECEPFPLAAPAHRPGRAVVRQIGKLDLTVSPARARVGLRELHAAHPLADVLAEENAAAFTLRDGTVRVVRGTGAGRWPTAEAVVADLLDIWRDSAAPGERPERARRHPAEAVAAG
;
A
#
# COMPACT_ATOMS: atom_id res chain seq x y z
N MET A 1 -8.32 6.57 -15.59
CA MET A 1 -7.25 5.55 -15.40
C MET A 1 -7.35 4.49 -16.50
N ARG A 2 -6.25 3.90 -16.98
CA ARG A 2 -6.32 2.89 -18.06
C ARG A 2 -6.76 1.54 -17.51
N SER A 3 -7.49 0.73 -18.28
CA SER A 3 -7.95 -0.60 -17.84
C SER A 3 -6.79 -1.56 -17.49
N ASP A 4 -5.64 -1.37 -18.14
CA ASP A 4 -4.40 -2.14 -17.90
C ASP A 4 -3.75 -1.84 -16.54
N GLU A 5 -4.21 -0.78 -15.86
CA GLU A 5 -3.76 -0.34 -14.55
C GLU A 5 -4.77 -0.72 -13.45
N LEU A 6 -5.82 -1.48 -13.76
CA LEU A 6 -6.86 -1.87 -12.80
C LEU A 6 -6.66 -3.27 -12.24
N ILE A 7 -6.87 -3.42 -10.93
CA ILE A 7 -6.96 -4.71 -10.26
C ILE A 7 -8.25 -4.81 -9.44
N VAL A 8 -8.90 -5.96 -9.53
CA VAL A 8 -9.97 -6.35 -8.61
C VAL A 8 -9.41 -7.35 -7.60
N LEU A 9 -9.52 -7.01 -6.33
CA LEU A 9 -9.14 -7.85 -5.20
C LEU A 9 -10.40 -8.36 -4.53
N LYS A 10 -10.61 -9.67 -4.48
CA LYS A 10 -11.64 -10.24 -3.63
C LYS A 10 -11.03 -10.64 -2.31
N ILE A 11 -11.53 -10.12 -1.19
CA ILE A 11 -11.08 -10.53 0.15
C ILE A 11 -12.18 -11.36 0.81
N GLY A 12 -11.89 -12.65 1.06
CA GLY A 12 -12.87 -13.59 1.62
C GLY A 12 -13.07 -13.48 3.13
N GLY A 13 -14.16 -14.05 3.63
CA GLY A 13 -14.47 -14.09 5.07
C GLY A 13 -13.41 -14.85 5.88
N SER A 14 -12.85 -15.94 5.35
CA SER A 14 -11.73 -16.65 6.00
C SER A 14 -10.45 -15.81 6.13
N VAL A 15 -10.38 -14.68 5.39
CA VAL A 15 -9.32 -13.70 5.50
C VAL A 15 -9.73 -12.55 6.41
N LEU A 16 -11.00 -12.12 6.38
CA LEU A 16 -11.58 -11.04 7.20
C LEU A 16 -12.25 -11.58 8.47
N ARG A 17 -11.47 -11.77 9.53
CA ARG A 17 -11.93 -12.35 10.80
C ARG A 17 -12.14 -11.31 11.89
N ASP A 18 -11.23 -10.34 11.94
CA ASP A 18 -11.08 -9.40 13.05
C ASP A 18 -10.45 -8.07 12.59
N ARG A 19 -10.15 -7.19 13.55
CA ARG A 19 -9.50 -5.91 13.29
C ARG A 19 -8.10 -6.04 12.66
N ASP A 20 -7.34 -7.05 13.04
CA ASP A 20 -5.99 -7.26 12.53
C ASP A 20 -6.03 -7.72 11.07
N SER A 21 -7.04 -8.52 10.72
CA SER A 21 -7.28 -8.91 9.35
C SER A 21 -7.66 -7.77 8.41
N LEU A 22 -8.41 -6.76 8.90
CA LEU A 22 -8.67 -5.54 8.14
C LEU A 22 -7.37 -4.78 7.89
N THR A 23 -6.47 -4.75 8.88
CA THR A 23 -5.15 -4.11 8.75
C THR A 23 -4.30 -4.82 7.69
N ARG A 24 -4.25 -6.16 7.72
CA ARG A 24 -3.58 -6.95 6.67
C ARG A 24 -4.23 -6.75 5.30
N ALA A 25 -5.56 -6.70 5.21
CA ALA A 25 -6.25 -6.38 3.96
C ALA A 25 -5.84 -4.98 3.43
N THR A 26 -5.72 -3.98 4.31
CA THR A 26 -5.23 -2.64 3.97
C THR A 26 -3.80 -2.67 3.41
N HIS A 27 -2.88 -3.44 3.99
CA HIS A 27 -1.52 -3.60 3.45
C HIS A 27 -1.53 -4.13 2.00
N GLU A 28 -2.48 -4.98 1.64
CA GLU A 28 -2.58 -5.55 0.30
C GLU A 28 -3.13 -4.52 -0.68
N VAL A 29 -4.14 -3.75 -0.26
CA VAL A 29 -4.65 -2.62 -1.05
C VAL A 29 -3.54 -1.59 -1.30
N TYR A 30 -2.80 -1.24 -0.25
CA TYR A 30 -1.70 -0.29 -0.31
C TYR A 30 -0.59 -0.76 -1.25
N ARG A 31 -0.22 -2.05 -1.21
CA ARG A 31 0.73 -2.68 -2.16
C ARG A 31 0.38 -2.39 -3.61
N TRP A 32 -0.89 -2.51 -4.00
CA TRP A 32 -1.31 -2.28 -5.39
C TRP A 32 -1.38 -0.80 -5.73
N ARG A 33 -1.80 0.06 -4.79
CA ARG A 33 -1.75 1.52 -4.96
C ARG A 33 -0.33 2.04 -5.16
N ARG A 34 0.65 1.51 -4.41
CA ARG A 34 2.08 1.82 -4.60
C ARG A 34 2.60 1.49 -6.00
N ARG A 35 2.02 0.48 -6.64
CA ARG A 35 2.35 0.07 -8.03
C ARG A 35 1.60 0.87 -9.09
N GLY A 36 0.91 1.94 -8.69
CA GLY A 36 0.13 2.80 -9.59
C GLY A 36 -1.22 2.22 -10.00
N ALA A 37 -1.66 1.10 -9.42
CA ALA A 37 -2.90 0.46 -9.84
C ALA A 37 -4.14 1.13 -9.24
N GLY A 38 -5.24 1.19 -10.00
CA GLY A 38 -6.58 1.40 -9.46
C GLY A 38 -7.10 0.13 -8.82
N VAL A 39 -7.67 0.22 -7.62
CA VAL A 39 -8.02 -0.98 -6.85
C VAL A 39 -9.51 -1.01 -6.57
N VAL A 40 -10.20 -2.03 -7.08
CA VAL A 40 -11.54 -2.39 -6.58
C VAL A 40 -11.40 -3.53 -5.60
N VAL A 41 -11.91 -3.36 -4.38
CA VAL A 41 -11.90 -4.39 -3.36
C VAL A 41 -13.31 -4.92 -3.17
N VAL A 42 -13.54 -6.17 -3.55
CA VAL A 42 -14.80 -6.88 -3.27
C VAL A 42 -14.63 -7.65 -1.98
N VAL A 43 -15.43 -7.35 -0.97
CA VAL A 43 -15.33 -8.00 0.35
C VAL A 43 -16.49 -8.95 0.55
N SER A 44 -16.20 -10.08 1.19
CA SER A 44 -17.24 -10.90 1.83
C SER A 44 -17.60 -10.33 3.21
N ALA A 45 -18.68 -10.83 3.81
CA ALA A 45 -18.92 -10.62 5.24
C ALA A 45 -17.76 -11.18 6.09
N LEU A 46 -17.63 -10.66 7.32
CA LEU A 46 -16.70 -11.22 8.31
C LEU A 46 -16.97 -12.71 8.54
N GLU A 47 -15.93 -13.46 8.92
CA GLU A 47 -16.05 -14.89 9.21
C GLU A 47 -17.23 -15.21 10.15
N GLY A 48 -18.09 -16.15 9.74
CA GLY A 48 -19.28 -16.57 10.49
C GLY A 48 -20.49 -15.63 10.44
N GLU A 49 -20.35 -14.39 9.95
CA GLU A 49 -21.43 -13.40 9.99
C GLU A 49 -22.60 -13.75 9.06
N THR A 50 -22.33 -14.30 7.87
CA THR A 50 -23.39 -14.74 6.94
C THR A 50 -24.25 -15.85 7.57
N ASP A 51 -23.62 -16.83 8.21
CA ASP A 51 -24.34 -17.93 8.86
C ASP A 51 -25.15 -17.44 10.06
N ARG A 52 -24.59 -16.52 10.84
CA ARG A 52 -25.30 -15.84 11.92
C ARG A 52 -26.55 -15.13 11.41
N LEU A 53 -26.42 -14.29 10.38
CA LEU A 53 -27.55 -13.54 9.79
C LEU A 53 -28.61 -14.48 9.19
N MET A 54 -28.20 -15.57 8.55
CA MET A 54 -29.13 -16.61 8.09
C MET A 54 -29.88 -17.27 9.25
N SER A 55 -29.20 -17.55 10.35
CA SER A 55 -29.82 -18.09 11.56
C SER A 55 -30.81 -17.11 12.18
N GLU A 56 -30.47 -15.81 12.23
CA GLU A 56 -31.37 -14.75 12.73
C GLU A 56 -32.63 -14.65 11.85
N ALA A 57 -32.51 -14.71 10.53
CA ALA A 57 -33.67 -14.71 9.62
C ALA A 57 -34.62 -15.89 9.88
N ARG A 58 -34.07 -17.11 10.04
CA ARG A 58 -34.85 -18.33 10.31
C ARG A 58 -35.49 -18.32 11.70
N ALA A 59 -34.84 -17.69 12.68
CA ALA A 59 -35.40 -17.53 14.01
C ALA A 59 -36.57 -16.52 14.02
N ALA A 60 -36.50 -15.48 13.20
CA ALA A 60 -37.58 -14.51 13.05
C ALA A 60 -38.80 -15.07 12.28
N HIS A 61 -38.56 -15.92 11.27
CA HIS A 61 -39.61 -16.56 10.48
C HIS A 61 -39.11 -17.90 9.93
N ALA A 62 -39.88 -18.98 10.10
CA ALA A 62 -39.46 -20.34 9.71
C ALA A 62 -39.17 -20.47 8.20
N GLU A 63 -39.95 -19.79 7.36
CA GLU A 63 -39.76 -19.69 5.91
C GLU A 63 -39.59 -18.23 5.51
N PRO A 64 -38.43 -17.61 5.79
CA PRO A 64 -38.27 -16.18 5.62
C PRO A 64 -38.28 -15.81 4.12
N GLU A 65 -38.94 -14.71 3.78
CA GLU A 65 -39.01 -14.25 2.38
C GLU A 65 -37.61 -13.99 1.82
N ALA A 66 -37.36 -14.44 0.58
CA ALA A 66 -36.04 -14.35 -0.05
C ALA A 66 -35.50 -12.91 -0.13
N GLY A 67 -36.36 -11.92 -0.41
CA GLY A 67 -35.96 -10.52 -0.47
C GLY A 67 -35.51 -9.96 0.89
N ALA A 68 -36.27 -10.26 1.96
CA ALA A 68 -35.91 -9.86 3.32
C ALA A 68 -34.61 -10.55 3.79
N CYS A 69 -34.43 -11.83 3.46
CA CYS A 69 -33.17 -12.54 3.69
C CYS A 69 -32.00 -11.89 2.95
N ALA A 70 -32.15 -11.63 1.65
CA ALA A 70 -31.10 -11.01 0.85
C ALA A 70 -30.71 -9.63 1.41
N ALA A 71 -31.69 -8.82 1.83
CA ALA A 71 -31.45 -7.54 2.47
C ALA A 71 -30.69 -7.70 3.81
N LEU A 72 -31.07 -8.66 4.65
CA LEU A 72 -30.38 -8.91 5.92
C LEU A 72 -28.92 -9.35 5.67
N LEU A 73 -28.68 -10.29 4.76
CA LEU A 73 -27.33 -10.77 4.45
C LEU A 73 -26.44 -9.69 3.85
N ALA A 74 -27.01 -8.78 3.04
CA ALA A 74 -26.30 -7.64 2.48
C ALA A 74 -25.67 -6.75 3.57
N THR A 75 -26.26 -6.70 4.77
CA THR A 75 -25.73 -5.89 5.88
C THR A 75 -24.35 -6.36 6.34
N GLY A 76 -24.07 -7.66 6.31
CA GLY A 76 -22.77 -8.22 6.71
C GLY A 76 -21.64 -7.81 5.77
N GLU A 77 -21.89 -7.86 4.46
CA GLU A 77 -20.91 -7.45 3.45
C GLU A 77 -20.72 -5.93 3.44
N LEU A 78 -21.82 -5.16 3.56
CA LEU A 78 -21.76 -3.70 3.63
C LEU A 78 -20.98 -3.23 4.88
N ARG A 79 -21.20 -3.87 6.03
CA ARG A 79 -20.43 -3.62 7.26
C ARG A 79 -18.93 -3.85 7.03
N SER A 80 -18.57 -4.94 6.37
CA SER A 80 -17.17 -5.28 6.08
C SER A 80 -16.54 -4.26 5.13
N ALA A 81 -17.30 -3.81 4.12
CA ALA A 81 -16.85 -2.80 3.17
C ALA A 81 -16.59 -1.46 3.85
N ALA A 82 -17.50 -1.02 4.72
CA ALA A 82 -17.35 0.20 5.50
C ALA A 82 -16.14 0.15 6.44
N LEU A 83 -15.97 -0.94 7.19
CA LEU A 83 -14.84 -1.10 8.10
C LEU A 83 -13.49 -1.10 7.36
N LEU A 84 -13.42 -1.77 6.20
CA LEU A 84 -12.21 -1.78 5.39
C LEU A 84 -11.90 -0.41 4.79
N ALA A 85 -12.90 0.32 4.27
CA ALA A 85 -12.70 1.67 3.77
C ALA A 85 -12.18 2.63 4.86
N LEU A 86 -12.69 2.51 6.09
CA LEU A 86 -12.17 3.26 7.24
C LEU A 86 -10.72 2.88 7.58
N ALA A 87 -10.37 1.59 7.51
CA ALA A 87 -9.00 1.13 7.73
C ALA A 87 -8.03 1.66 6.65
N ILE A 88 -8.46 1.67 5.38
CA ILE A 88 -7.72 2.26 4.26
C ILE A 88 -7.56 3.78 4.45
N GLY A 89 -8.62 4.47 4.87
CA GLY A 89 -8.58 5.89 5.22
C GLY A 89 -7.59 6.22 6.33
N ARG A 90 -7.53 5.39 7.37
CA ARG A 90 -6.59 5.56 8.49
C ARG A 90 -5.13 5.52 8.06
N VAL A 91 -4.77 4.69 7.08
CA VAL A 91 -3.41 4.65 6.53
C VAL A 91 -3.15 5.73 5.49
N GLY A 92 -4.12 6.62 5.23
CA GLY A 92 -3.92 7.80 4.40
C GLY A 92 -4.19 7.61 2.91
N LEU A 93 -4.94 6.59 2.54
CA LEU A 93 -5.48 6.43 1.18
C LEU A 93 -6.94 6.89 1.15
N ARG A 94 -7.35 7.51 0.05
CA ARG A 94 -8.78 7.75 -0.21
C ARG A 94 -9.44 6.45 -0.66
N ALA A 95 -10.58 6.14 -0.06
CA ALA A 95 -11.40 5.00 -0.44
C ALA A 95 -12.88 5.37 -0.37
N GLU A 96 -13.65 4.89 -1.35
CA GLU A 96 -15.10 5.06 -1.40
C GLU A 96 -15.79 3.70 -1.32
N VAL A 97 -16.86 3.61 -0.52
CA VAL A 97 -17.73 2.43 -0.50
C VAL A 97 -18.89 2.68 -1.45
N LEU A 98 -19.06 1.78 -2.43
CA LEU A 98 -20.26 1.80 -3.26
C LEU A 98 -21.25 0.75 -2.76
N THR A 99 -22.47 1.19 -2.48
CA THR A 99 -23.59 0.28 -2.16
C THR A 99 -23.94 -0.61 -3.36
N PRO A 100 -24.65 -1.74 -3.15
CA PRO A 100 -25.10 -2.60 -4.25
C PRO A 100 -25.81 -1.84 -5.39
N HIS A 101 -26.60 -0.82 -5.02
CA HIS A 101 -27.32 0.05 -5.96
C HIS A 101 -26.39 0.91 -6.81
N GLN A 102 -25.35 1.49 -6.20
CA GLN A 102 -24.35 2.32 -6.90
C GLN A 102 -23.42 1.49 -7.77
N VAL A 103 -23.09 0.26 -7.38
CA VAL A 103 -22.35 -0.70 -8.23
C VAL A 103 -23.18 -1.11 -9.45
N GLY A 104 -24.51 -1.09 -9.33
CA GLY A 104 -25.42 -1.39 -10.42
C GLY A 104 -25.33 -2.84 -10.90
N MET A 105 -25.00 -3.79 -10.01
CA MET A 105 -24.95 -5.21 -10.34
C MET A 105 -26.36 -5.75 -10.56
N ARG A 106 -26.79 -5.88 -11.82
CA ARG A 106 -28.11 -6.43 -12.19
C ARG A 106 -28.05 -7.95 -12.25
N VAL A 107 -29.06 -8.59 -11.68
CA VAL A 107 -29.16 -10.04 -11.58
C VAL A 107 -30.55 -10.53 -11.98
N THR A 108 -30.65 -11.81 -12.36
CA THR A 108 -31.90 -12.50 -12.69
C THR A 108 -31.98 -13.86 -12.00
N GLY A 109 -33.14 -14.50 -11.96
CA GLY A 109 -33.33 -15.81 -11.32
C GLY A 109 -33.75 -15.74 -9.84
N SER A 110 -33.37 -16.74 -9.04
CA SER A 110 -33.79 -16.91 -7.64
C SER A 110 -33.46 -15.70 -6.76
N GLY A 111 -34.25 -15.44 -5.72
CA GLY A 111 -33.96 -14.40 -4.71
C GLY A 111 -32.69 -14.67 -3.90
N LEU A 112 -32.29 -15.94 -3.74
CA LEU A 112 -31.11 -16.32 -2.95
C LEU A 112 -29.98 -16.97 -3.75
N ASP A 113 -30.17 -17.23 -5.04
CA ASP A 113 -29.16 -17.80 -5.93
C ASP A 113 -29.29 -17.24 -7.35
N ALA A 114 -29.21 -15.92 -7.47
CA ALA A 114 -29.36 -15.19 -8.71
C ALA A 114 -28.13 -15.31 -9.62
N GLU A 115 -28.31 -15.07 -10.91
CA GLU A 115 -27.25 -15.01 -11.92
C GLU A 115 -26.96 -13.55 -12.33
N PRO A 116 -25.67 -13.16 -12.46
CA PRO A 116 -25.29 -11.81 -12.85
C PRO A 116 -25.54 -11.56 -14.34
N VAL A 117 -26.13 -10.41 -14.64
CA VAL A 117 -26.43 -9.95 -16.01
C VAL A 117 -25.45 -8.87 -16.45
N ARG A 118 -25.34 -7.79 -15.66
CA ARG A 118 -24.45 -6.65 -15.95
C ARG A 118 -24.05 -5.90 -14.69
N VAL A 119 -23.02 -5.07 -14.80
CA VAL A 119 -22.54 -4.15 -13.76
C VAL A 119 -22.39 -2.77 -14.39
N ASP A 120 -22.61 -1.70 -13.62
CA ASP A 120 -22.36 -0.34 -14.06
C ASP A 120 -20.85 -0.02 -14.01
N ALA A 121 -20.16 -0.35 -15.11
CA ALA A 121 -18.73 -0.09 -15.24
C ALA A 121 -18.39 1.41 -15.23
N LEU A 122 -19.31 2.29 -15.64
CA LEU A 122 -19.07 3.74 -15.68
C LEU A 122 -19.06 4.30 -14.25
N ALA A 123 -20.02 3.91 -13.41
CA ALA A 123 -20.06 4.31 -12.00
C ALA A 123 -18.77 3.91 -11.27
N LEU A 124 -18.33 2.66 -11.44
CA LEU A 124 -17.09 2.15 -10.85
C LEU A 124 -15.85 2.92 -11.33
N ARG A 125 -15.74 3.20 -12.65
CA ARG A 125 -14.61 3.97 -13.20
C ARG A 125 -14.58 5.40 -12.68
N THR A 126 -15.72 6.07 -12.63
CA THR A 126 -15.84 7.44 -12.12
C THR A 126 -15.38 7.53 -10.67
N ALA A 127 -15.83 6.59 -9.82
CA ALA A 127 -15.38 6.53 -8.43
C ALA A 127 -13.87 6.22 -8.33
N LEU A 128 -13.36 5.24 -9.09
CA LEU A 128 -11.93 4.92 -9.12
C LEU A 128 -11.05 6.09 -9.57
N ASP A 129 -11.47 6.86 -10.57
CA ASP A 129 -10.73 8.03 -11.03
C ASP A 129 -10.71 9.16 -9.98
N ALA A 130 -11.73 9.23 -9.13
CA ALA A 130 -11.81 10.22 -8.05
C ALA A 130 -10.96 9.85 -6.82
N VAL A 131 -10.99 8.58 -6.37
CA VAL A 131 -10.38 8.18 -5.09
C VAL A 131 -9.26 7.14 -5.21
N GLY A 132 -9.14 6.44 -6.34
CA GLY A 132 -8.12 5.41 -6.59
C GLY A 132 -8.40 4.04 -5.95
N VAL A 133 -9.23 3.98 -4.90
CA VAL A 133 -9.69 2.74 -4.25
C VAL A 133 -11.20 2.74 -4.08
N VAL A 134 -11.87 1.71 -4.59
CA VAL A 134 -13.32 1.52 -4.40
C VAL A 134 -13.55 0.20 -3.67
N VAL A 135 -14.32 0.23 -2.59
CA VAL A 135 -14.69 -0.96 -1.82
C VAL A 135 -16.15 -1.31 -2.11
N VAL A 136 -16.40 -2.57 -2.45
CA VAL A 136 -17.69 -3.07 -2.91
C VAL A 136 -18.12 -4.25 -2.03
N PRO A 137 -19.32 -4.23 -1.43
CA PRO A 137 -19.92 -5.44 -0.88
C PRO A 137 -20.21 -6.40 -2.05
N GLY A 138 -19.72 -7.62 -1.98
CA GLY A 138 -20.03 -8.66 -2.96
C GLY A 138 -21.38 -9.33 -2.67
N PHE A 139 -21.54 -10.55 -3.19
CA PHE A 139 -22.61 -11.51 -2.87
C PHE A 139 -24.03 -11.10 -3.25
N VAL A 140 -24.31 -9.82 -3.45
CA VAL A 140 -25.65 -9.29 -3.72
C VAL A 140 -25.73 -8.55 -5.04
N GLY A 141 -26.92 -8.54 -5.62
CA GLY A 141 -27.26 -7.76 -6.80
C GLY A 141 -28.71 -7.30 -6.77
N ILE A 142 -29.08 -6.53 -7.79
CA ILE A 142 -30.37 -5.86 -7.93
C ILE A 142 -31.19 -6.61 -8.99
N GLY A 143 -32.34 -7.12 -8.57
CA GLY A 143 -33.33 -7.72 -9.45
C GLY A 143 -34.00 -6.71 -10.39
N GLU A 144 -34.89 -7.22 -11.24
CA GLU A 144 -35.63 -6.41 -12.22
C GLU A 144 -36.54 -5.37 -11.57
N ARG A 145 -37.07 -5.66 -10.37
CA ARG A 145 -37.97 -4.76 -9.62
C ARG A 145 -37.24 -3.83 -8.66
N GLY A 146 -35.90 -3.82 -8.67
CA GLY A 146 -35.08 -3.06 -7.73
C GLY A 146 -34.87 -3.75 -6.38
N ASP A 147 -35.38 -4.98 -6.21
CA ASP A 147 -35.19 -5.81 -5.02
C ASP A 147 -33.75 -6.35 -4.92
N LEU A 148 -33.25 -6.51 -3.69
CA LEU A 148 -31.97 -7.18 -3.46
C LEU A 148 -32.12 -8.69 -3.59
N ARG A 149 -31.15 -9.33 -4.25
CA ARG A 149 -31.01 -10.78 -4.35
C ARG A 149 -29.59 -11.21 -4.06
N THR A 150 -29.40 -12.42 -3.54
CA THR A 150 -28.05 -12.97 -3.35
C THR A 150 -27.63 -13.83 -4.54
N LEU A 151 -26.34 -13.87 -4.81
CA LEU A 151 -25.72 -14.66 -5.89
C LEU A 151 -25.44 -16.12 -5.49
N GLY A 152 -25.94 -16.54 -4.32
CA GLY A 152 -25.75 -17.88 -3.79
C GLY A 152 -24.33 -18.15 -3.30
N ARG A 153 -24.01 -19.43 -3.11
CA ARG A 153 -22.72 -19.86 -2.57
C ARG A 153 -21.57 -19.37 -3.45
N GLY A 154 -20.60 -18.71 -2.83
CA GLY A 154 -19.49 -18.10 -3.57
C GLY A 154 -19.83 -16.81 -4.28
N GLY A 155 -20.97 -16.18 -3.95
CA GLY A 155 -21.44 -14.97 -4.58
C GLY A 155 -20.40 -13.84 -4.58
N SER A 156 -19.62 -13.62 -3.53
CA SER A 156 -18.59 -12.57 -3.53
C SER A 156 -17.40 -12.89 -4.47
N ASP A 157 -17.03 -14.17 -4.66
CA ASP A 157 -16.04 -14.56 -5.68
C ASP A 157 -16.58 -14.26 -7.09
N LEU A 158 -17.86 -14.59 -7.33
CA LEU A 158 -18.54 -14.29 -8.59
C LEU A 158 -18.64 -12.79 -8.84
N SER A 159 -19.04 -11.99 -7.83
CA SER A 159 -19.10 -10.52 -7.91
C SER A 159 -17.77 -9.93 -8.38
N ALA A 160 -16.65 -10.40 -7.82
CA ALA A 160 -15.32 -9.90 -8.19
C ALA A 160 -14.96 -10.20 -9.65
N ILE A 161 -15.22 -11.43 -10.12
CA ILE A 161 -14.95 -11.79 -11.52
C ILE A 161 -15.85 -11.01 -12.48
N VAL A 162 -17.13 -10.84 -12.15
CA VAL A 162 -18.08 -10.07 -12.97
C VAL A 162 -17.65 -8.60 -13.06
N ILE A 163 -17.30 -7.98 -11.93
CA ILE A 163 -16.81 -6.60 -11.87
C ILE A 163 -15.51 -6.46 -12.67
N ALA A 164 -14.57 -7.37 -12.49
CA ALA A 164 -13.30 -7.35 -13.20
C ALA A 164 -13.49 -7.48 -14.72
N HIS A 165 -14.39 -8.36 -15.16
CA HIS A 165 -14.75 -8.49 -16.57
C HIS A 165 -15.38 -7.19 -17.12
N ALA A 166 -16.35 -6.62 -16.40
CA ALA A 166 -17.03 -5.38 -16.82
C ALA A 166 -16.08 -4.17 -16.90
N LEU A 167 -15.07 -4.12 -16.03
CA LEU A 167 -14.02 -3.10 -16.06
C LEU A 167 -12.89 -3.40 -17.05
N GLY A 168 -12.88 -4.58 -17.67
CA GLY A 168 -11.72 -5.05 -18.44
C GLY A 168 -10.43 -4.99 -17.62
N ALA A 169 -10.51 -5.29 -16.32
CA ALA A 169 -9.40 -5.13 -15.41
C ALA A 169 -8.24 -6.05 -15.78
N ALA A 170 -7.01 -5.53 -15.72
CA ALA A 170 -5.80 -6.30 -16.03
C ALA A 170 -5.66 -7.56 -15.16
N ARG A 171 -6.15 -7.50 -13.91
CA ARG A 171 -6.07 -8.60 -12.95
C ARG A 171 -7.32 -8.70 -12.09
N CYS A 172 -7.72 -9.93 -11.81
CA CYS A 172 -8.65 -10.28 -10.74
C CYS A 172 -7.96 -11.29 -9.83
N ARG A 173 -7.85 -10.98 -8.53
CA ARG A 173 -7.17 -11.83 -7.54
C ARG A 173 -8.14 -12.14 -6.41
N LEU A 174 -8.47 -13.41 -6.27
CA LEU A 174 -9.22 -13.95 -5.14
C LEU A 174 -8.24 -14.22 -4.00
N VAL A 175 -8.25 -13.33 -3.01
CA VAL A 175 -7.42 -13.42 -1.81
C VAL A 175 -8.06 -14.39 -0.83
N LYS A 176 -7.31 -15.43 -0.49
CA LYS A 176 -7.69 -16.52 0.42
C LYS A 176 -6.63 -16.64 1.52
N ASP A 177 -6.90 -17.48 2.50
CA ASP A 177 -5.98 -17.85 3.60
C ASP A 177 -4.96 -18.93 3.18
N VAL A 178 -4.95 -19.29 1.90
CA VAL A 178 -3.99 -20.21 1.28
C VAL A 178 -3.16 -19.51 0.20
N PRO A 179 -1.92 -19.93 -0.06
CA PRO A 179 -1.05 -19.29 -1.06
C PRO A 179 -1.54 -19.48 -2.51
N GLY A 180 -2.42 -20.45 -2.76
CA GLY A 180 -3.00 -20.76 -4.07
C GLY A 180 -3.80 -22.06 -4.02
N LEU A 181 -4.04 -22.65 -5.19
CA LEU A 181 -4.65 -23.97 -5.33
C LEU A 181 -3.59 -25.05 -5.34
N PHE A 182 -3.95 -26.23 -4.85
CA PHE A 182 -3.08 -27.39 -4.78
C PHE A 182 -3.57 -28.50 -5.71
N ASP A 183 -2.68 -29.41 -6.10
CA ASP A 183 -2.98 -30.58 -6.93
C ASP A 183 -3.94 -31.58 -6.25
N ARG A 184 -4.07 -31.49 -4.93
CA ARG A 184 -4.97 -32.26 -4.07
C ARG A 184 -5.30 -31.44 -2.83
N ASP A 185 -6.29 -31.89 -2.05
CA ASP A 185 -6.60 -31.28 -0.76
C ASP A 185 -5.43 -31.43 0.22
N PRO A 186 -4.86 -30.34 0.76
CA PRO A 186 -3.78 -30.37 1.75
C PRO A 186 -4.11 -31.11 3.05
N ASN A 187 -5.40 -31.23 3.40
CA ASN A 187 -5.85 -31.91 4.62
C ASN A 187 -6.14 -33.41 4.40
N SER A 188 -6.11 -33.88 3.16
CA SER A 188 -6.37 -35.28 2.83
C SER A 188 -5.15 -36.17 3.15
N PRO A 189 -5.36 -37.43 3.58
CA PRO A 189 -4.26 -38.35 3.85
C PRO A 189 -3.43 -38.65 2.59
N GLY A 190 -2.10 -38.68 2.72
CA GLY A 190 -1.19 -39.11 1.65
C GLY A 190 0.00 -38.16 1.42
N PRO A 191 0.60 -38.19 0.21
CA PRO A 191 1.71 -37.30 -0.14
C PRO A 191 1.36 -35.82 0.01
N ARG A 192 2.34 -35.00 0.42
CA ARG A 192 2.18 -33.56 0.62
C ARG A 192 1.62 -32.89 -0.64
N ALA A 193 0.53 -32.14 -0.47
CA ALA A 193 -0.08 -31.36 -1.54
C ALA A 193 0.89 -30.32 -2.10
N ARG A 194 0.92 -30.18 -3.43
CA ARG A 194 1.85 -29.31 -4.15
C ARG A 194 1.09 -28.14 -4.75
N LEU A 195 1.64 -26.94 -4.55
CA LEU A 195 1.04 -25.70 -5.07
C LEU A 195 1.04 -25.73 -6.59
N LEU A 196 -0.03 -25.23 -7.21
CA LEU A 196 -0.15 -25.03 -8.64
C LEU A 196 0.26 -23.60 -8.99
N SER A 197 1.13 -23.43 -9.99
CA SER A 197 1.40 -22.10 -10.56
C SER A 197 0.31 -21.71 -11.55
N ARG A 198 -0.26 -22.68 -12.27
CA ARG A 198 -1.29 -22.49 -13.29
C ARG A 198 -2.24 -23.68 -13.34
N ILE A 199 -3.51 -23.45 -13.66
CA ILE A 199 -4.54 -24.48 -13.82
C ILE A 199 -5.50 -24.11 -14.96
N THR A 200 -5.94 -25.10 -15.74
CA THR A 200 -7.00 -24.93 -16.75
C THR A 200 -8.36 -24.71 -16.07
N PHE A 201 -9.35 -24.20 -16.80
CA PHE A 201 -10.71 -24.09 -16.24
C PHE A 201 -11.32 -25.45 -15.92
N ASP A 202 -11.10 -26.45 -16.77
CA ASP A 202 -11.69 -27.78 -16.59
C ASP A 202 -11.07 -28.52 -15.41
N ASP A 203 -9.76 -28.39 -15.19
CA ASP A 203 -9.11 -28.95 -14.01
C ASP A 203 -9.55 -28.21 -12.73
N ALA A 204 -9.71 -26.89 -12.78
CA ALA A 204 -10.20 -26.13 -11.64
C ALA A 204 -11.64 -26.51 -11.25
N LEU A 205 -12.48 -26.90 -12.22
CA LEU A 205 -13.84 -27.41 -11.97
C LEU A 205 -13.86 -28.84 -11.42
N ARG A 206 -12.76 -29.58 -11.51
CA ARG A 206 -12.61 -30.92 -10.92
C ARG A 206 -12.13 -30.87 -9.46
N LEU A 207 -11.50 -29.76 -9.06
CA LEU A 207 -11.15 -29.54 -7.66
C LEU A 207 -12.40 -29.37 -6.80
N ASP A 208 -12.28 -29.73 -5.52
CA ASP A 208 -13.34 -29.47 -4.56
C ASP A 208 -13.64 -27.97 -4.49
N GLY A 209 -14.92 -27.64 -4.35
CA GLY A 209 -15.43 -26.27 -4.31
C GLY A 209 -15.09 -25.52 -3.02
N GLY A 210 -14.18 -26.03 -2.18
CA GLY A 210 -13.79 -25.42 -0.90
C GLY A 210 -13.08 -24.07 -1.08
N ILE A 211 -11.97 -24.04 -1.80
CA ILE A 211 -11.16 -22.81 -1.97
C ILE A 211 -11.74 -21.89 -3.07
N ILE A 212 -12.18 -22.48 -4.18
CA ILE A 212 -12.67 -21.79 -5.37
C ILE A 212 -14.08 -22.26 -5.71
N GLN A 213 -14.96 -21.31 -5.99
CA GLN A 213 -16.38 -21.60 -6.16
C GLN A 213 -16.69 -21.86 -7.64
N HIS A 214 -17.29 -23.01 -7.96
CA HIS A 214 -17.50 -23.44 -9.35
C HIS A 214 -18.34 -22.46 -10.18
N LYS A 215 -19.32 -21.76 -9.56
CA LYS A 215 -20.14 -20.75 -10.23
C LYS A 215 -19.27 -19.62 -10.82
N ALA A 216 -18.32 -19.12 -10.03
CA ALA A 216 -17.33 -18.13 -10.45
C ALA A 216 -16.41 -18.66 -11.57
N VAL A 217 -15.94 -19.91 -11.47
CA VAL A 217 -15.10 -20.54 -12.51
C VAL A 217 -15.86 -20.71 -13.84
N ARG A 218 -17.14 -21.13 -13.79
CA ARG A 218 -17.98 -21.28 -15.00
C ARG A 218 -18.20 -19.95 -15.70
N PHE A 219 -18.51 -18.89 -14.95
CA PHE A 219 -18.64 -17.55 -15.49
C PHE A 219 -17.34 -17.08 -16.17
N ALA A 220 -16.20 -17.23 -15.49
CA ALA A 220 -14.89 -16.88 -16.02
C ALA A 220 -14.57 -17.64 -17.32
N ARG A 221 -14.86 -18.95 -17.36
CA ARG A 221 -14.66 -19.80 -18.55
C ARG A 221 -15.51 -19.33 -19.74
N GLN A 222 -16.80 -19.03 -19.51
CA GLN A 222 -17.69 -18.53 -20.55
C GLN A 222 -17.23 -17.21 -21.18
N ARG A 223 -16.48 -16.40 -20.42
CA ARG A 223 -15.93 -15.10 -20.86
C ARG A 223 -14.45 -15.16 -21.22
N ALA A 224 -13.84 -16.35 -21.24
CA ALA A 224 -12.40 -16.55 -21.43
C ALA A 224 -11.52 -15.64 -20.54
N MET A 225 -11.97 -15.36 -19.32
CA MET A 225 -11.30 -14.44 -18.40
C MET A 225 -10.47 -15.21 -17.38
N GLY A 226 -9.14 -15.12 -17.48
CA GLY A 226 -8.25 -15.65 -16.44
C GLY A 226 -8.29 -14.83 -15.15
N PHE A 227 -8.05 -15.48 -14.01
CA PHE A 227 -7.94 -14.83 -12.70
C PHE A 227 -6.96 -15.60 -11.81
N GLU A 228 -6.68 -15.06 -10.61
CA GLU A 228 -5.67 -15.59 -9.70
C GLU A 228 -6.29 -15.95 -8.35
N VAL A 229 -5.82 -17.03 -7.73
CA VAL A 229 -6.06 -17.33 -6.30
C VAL A 229 -4.72 -17.21 -5.57
N ALA A 230 -4.70 -16.48 -4.46
CA ALA A 230 -3.47 -16.23 -3.73
C ALA A 230 -3.69 -15.85 -2.27
N GLY A 231 -2.62 -15.93 -1.49
CA GLY A 231 -2.59 -15.42 -0.11
C GLY A 231 -2.43 -13.90 -0.05
N LEU A 232 -2.68 -13.35 1.15
CA LEU A 232 -2.34 -11.97 1.47
C LEU A 232 -0.83 -11.76 1.41
N HIS A 233 -0.39 -10.69 0.74
CA HIS A 233 1.00 -10.25 0.62
C HIS A 233 1.96 -11.22 -0.06
N THR A 234 1.50 -12.39 -0.49
CA THR A 234 2.34 -13.39 -1.12
C THR A 234 2.73 -12.97 -2.54
N GLY A 235 3.96 -13.31 -2.92
CA GLY A 235 4.40 -13.33 -4.32
C GLY A 235 3.70 -14.45 -5.11
N PRO A 236 3.74 -15.71 -4.63
CA PRO A 236 3.10 -16.85 -5.29
C PRO A 236 1.58 -16.70 -5.39
N SER A 237 1.04 -17.20 -6.51
CA SER A 237 -0.39 -17.36 -6.79
C SER A 237 -0.61 -18.50 -7.77
N THR A 238 -1.84 -19.04 -7.81
CA THR A 238 -2.28 -19.93 -8.89
C THR A 238 -3.08 -19.12 -9.90
N ARG A 239 -2.68 -19.17 -11.18
CA ARG A 239 -3.46 -18.61 -12.28
C ARG A 239 -4.45 -19.61 -12.85
N ILE A 240 -5.72 -19.26 -12.85
CA ILE A 240 -6.84 -20.04 -13.39
C ILE A 240 -7.17 -19.58 -14.81
N GLY A 241 -7.56 -20.52 -15.67
CA GLY A 241 -7.83 -20.25 -17.08
C GLY A 241 -6.56 -20.25 -17.94
N ALA A 242 -5.50 -20.92 -17.48
CA ALA A 242 -4.28 -21.10 -18.25
C ALA A 242 -4.46 -22.18 -19.34
N PRO A 243 -3.62 -22.19 -20.40
CA PRO A 243 -3.69 -23.21 -21.45
C PRO A 243 -3.36 -24.64 -20.96
N ALA A 244 -2.60 -24.74 -19.87
CA ALA A 244 -2.20 -26.02 -19.28
C ALA A 244 -2.00 -25.88 -17.77
N THR A 245 -2.26 -26.96 -17.04
CA THR A 245 -2.04 -27.07 -15.61
C THR A 245 -0.57 -27.34 -15.31
N ARG A 246 0.02 -26.58 -14.37
CA ARG A 246 1.42 -26.69 -13.98
C ARG A 246 1.59 -26.51 -12.48
N LEU A 247 2.42 -27.38 -11.90
CA LEU A 247 2.87 -27.23 -10.52
C LEU A 247 3.77 -26.00 -10.39
N ALA A 248 3.76 -25.39 -9.22
CA ALA A 248 4.77 -24.42 -8.83
C ALA A 248 6.09 -25.15 -8.53
N GLY A 249 7.21 -24.43 -8.63
CA GLY A 249 8.48 -24.90 -8.10
C GLY A 249 8.40 -25.12 -6.59
N GLU A 250 9.35 -25.86 -6.02
CA GLU A 250 9.44 -25.99 -4.56
C GLU A 250 9.59 -24.60 -3.94
N GLN A 251 8.73 -24.31 -2.96
CA GLN A 251 8.79 -23.09 -2.17
C GLN A 251 9.13 -23.46 -0.75
N ALA A 252 10.31 -23.05 -0.30
CA ALA A 252 10.63 -23.08 1.11
C ALA A 252 9.80 -22.01 1.81
N GLU A 253 9.17 -22.38 2.93
CA GLU A 253 8.50 -21.42 3.79
C GLU A 253 9.58 -20.55 4.44
N ALA A 254 9.65 -19.27 4.06
CA ALA A 254 10.66 -18.36 4.58
C ALA A 254 10.35 -18.07 6.07
N PRO A 255 11.34 -18.18 6.97
CA PRO A 255 11.12 -17.81 8.37
C PRO A 255 10.77 -16.31 8.48
N PRO A 256 10.08 -15.90 9.55
CA PRO A 256 9.81 -14.49 9.80
C PRO A 256 11.10 -13.66 9.80
N LEU A 257 11.09 -12.50 9.13
CA LEU A 257 12.24 -11.59 9.12
C LEU A 257 12.49 -11.04 10.52
N ARG A 258 13.75 -11.06 10.97
CA ARG A 258 14.17 -10.45 12.23
C ARG A 258 14.33 -8.95 12.04
N VAL A 259 13.47 -8.19 12.71
CA VAL A 259 13.38 -6.72 12.58
C VAL A 259 13.96 -6.04 13.81
N GLY A 260 14.93 -5.15 13.61
CA GLY A 260 15.39 -4.21 14.64
C GLY A 260 14.76 -2.83 14.44
N LEU A 261 14.23 -2.21 15.51
CA LEU A 261 13.64 -0.87 15.44
C LEU A 261 14.60 0.17 16.04
N LEU A 262 15.01 1.16 15.25
CA LEU A 262 15.79 2.30 15.73
C LEU A 262 14.86 3.51 15.84
N GLY A 263 14.44 3.81 17.06
CA GLY A 263 13.48 4.86 17.36
C GLY A 263 12.07 4.32 17.58
N LEU A 264 11.51 4.62 18.75
CA LEU A 264 10.12 4.29 19.13
C LEU A 264 9.27 5.56 19.31
N GLY A 265 9.47 6.54 18.42
CA GLY A 265 8.60 7.72 18.35
C GLY A 265 7.24 7.40 17.74
N THR A 266 6.60 8.41 17.14
CA THR A 266 5.30 8.27 16.47
C THR A 266 5.32 7.18 15.38
N VAL A 267 6.30 7.23 14.47
CA VAL A 267 6.42 6.26 13.36
C VAL A 267 6.81 4.88 13.88
N GLY A 268 7.91 4.77 14.63
CA GLY A 268 8.42 3.49 15.10
C GLY A 268 7.43 2.69 15.97
N SER A 269 6.65 3.38 16.82
CA SER A 269 5.57 2.73 17.58
C SER A 269 4.36 2.35 16.71
N GLY A 270 4.12 3.05 15.59
CA GLY A 270 3.16 2.62 14.56
C GLY A 270 3.62 1.33 13.88
N VAL A 271 4.89 1.28 13.45
CA VAL A 271 5.50 0.10 12.83
C VAL A 271 5.44 -1.09 13.78
N LEU A 272 5.87 -0.93 15.04
CA LEU A 272 5.80 -2.00 16.04
C LEU A 272 4.37 -2.59 16.18
N ALA A 273 3.36 -1.73 16.22
CA ALA A 273 1.96 -2.17 16.31
C ALA A 273 1.50 -2.94 15.06
N LEU A 274 1.87 -2.49 13.86
CA LEU A 274 1.51 -3.16 12.61
C LEU A 274 2.24 -4.50 12.44
N LEU A 275 3.51 -4.60 12.83
CA LEU A 275 4.27 -5.85 12.77
C LEU A 275 3.70 -6.91 13.74
N GLY A 276 3.17 -6.49 14.89
CA GLY A 276 2.51 -7.38 15.85
C GLY A 276 1.32 -8.15 15.28
N ALA A 277 0.68 -7.64 14.22
CA ALA A 277 -0.44 -8.29 13.53
C ALA A 277 -0.01 -9.33 12.47
N MET A 278 1.31 -9.52 12.27
CA MET A 278 1.91 -10.41 11.26
C MET A 278 3.12 -11.20 11.82
N PRO A 279 2.96 -11.95 12.93
CA PRO A 279 4.07 -12.68 13.56
C PRO A 279 4.65 -13.81 12.70
N ASP A 280 3.87 -14.30 11.73
CA ASP A 280 4.26 -15.29 10.71
C ASP A 280 5.14 -14.68 9.60
N ARG A 281 5.37 -13.37 9.61
CA ARG A 281 6.17 -12.64 8.61
C ARG A 281 7.31 -11.86 9.24
N PHE A 282 7.10 -11.32 10.44
CA PHE A 282 8.05 -10.46 11.11
C PHE A 282 8.21 -10.83 12.58
N ARG A 283 9.45 -10.85 13.04
CA ARG A 283 9.81 -10.99 14.45
C ARG A 283 10.63 -9.79 14.86
N VAL A 284 10.11 -8.95 15.75
CA VAL A 284 10.90 -7.85 16.33
C VAL A 284 11.88 -8.43 17.35
N VAL A 285 13.18 -8.28 17.09
CA VAL A 285 14.25 -8.82 17.95
C VAL A 285 14.77 -7.80 18.95
N GLY A 286 14.61 -6.52 18.67
CA GLY A 286 14.96 -5.45 19.59
C GLY A 286 14.53 -4.08 19.08
N ALA A 287 14.46 -3.13 20.00
CA ALA A 287 14.11 -1.76 19.74
C ALA A 287 14.97 -0.81 20.59
N VAL A 288 15.58 0.17 19.94
CA VAL A 288 16.40 1.19 20.59
C VAL A 288 15.63 2.50 20.66
N CYS A 289 15.56 3.07 21.86
CA CYS A 289 14.99 4.40 22.07
C CYS A 289 15.71 5.11 23.23
N ARG A 290 15.60 6.43 23.29
CA ARG A 290 16.25 7.26 24.34
C ARG A 290 15.63 7.07 25.72
N ASP A 291 14.30 6.98 25.77
CA ASP A 291 13.53 6.89 27.01
C ASP A 291 12.75 5.57 27.05
N HIS A 292 13.31 4.59 27.75
CA HIS A 292 12.70 3.28 27.96
C HIS A 292 11.41 3.38 28.77
N ARG A 293 11.38 4.23 29.82
CA ARG A 293 10.18 4.41 30.66
C ARG A 293 9.00 4.95 29.86
N ALA A 294 9.25 5.93 29.00
CA ALA A 294 8.22 6.45 28.11
C ALA A 294 7.76 5.43 27.05
N ALA A 295 8.63 4.49 26.63
CA ALA A 295 8.24 3.40 25.75
C ALA A 295 7.36 2.38 26.48
N GLU A 296 7.73 1.98 27.69
CA GLU A 296 6.97 1.06 28.55
C GLU A 296 5.59 1.63 28.91
N ALA A 297 5.52 2.92 29.25
CA ALA A 297 4.26 3.62 29.51
C ALA A 297 3.29 3.62 28.32
N ARG A 298 3.80 3.42 27.09
CA ARG A 298 3.02 3.26 25.86
C ARG A 298 2.71 1.80 25.52
N GLY A 299 3.02 0.87 26.43
CA GLY A 299 2.76 -0.56 26.29
C GLY A 299 3.82 -1.33 25.49
N VAL A 300 5.02 -0.78 25.30
CA VAL A 300 6.12 -1.53 24.67
C VAL A 300 6.69 -2.53 25.67
N ASP A 301 6.85 -3.79 25.23
CA ASP A 301 7.46 -4.85 26.04
C ASP A 301 8.90 -4.48 26.43
N PRO A 302 9.23 -4.38 27.74
CA PRO A 302 10.58 -4.06 28.19
C PRO A 302 11.65 -5.04 27.67
N ARG A 303 11.28 -6.30 27.37
CA ARG A 303 12.21 -7.34 26.91
C ARG A 303 12.78 -7.09 25.52
N ILE A 304 12.10 -6.28 24.69
CA ILE A 304 12.64 -5.90 23.39
C ILE A 304 13.43 -4.59 23.46
N LEU A 305 13.41 -3.87 24.59
CA LEU A 305 14.10 -2.59 24.70
C LEU A 305 15.60 -2.77 24.92
N GLN A 306 16.39 -2.20 24.03
CA GLN A 306 17.85 -2.23 24.09
C GLN A 306 18.40 -0.80 24.13
N ARG A 307 19.59 -0.64 24.70
CA ARG A 307 20.28 0.67 24.77
C ARG A 307 21.26 0.88 23.62
N ASP A 308 21.83 -0.20 23.11
CA ASP A 308 22.88 -0.16 22.11
C ASP A 308 22.35 -0.58 20.72
N ALA A 309 22.38 0.37 19.78
CA ALA A 309 22.04 0.09 18.39
C ALA A 309 23.12 -0.75 17.68
N GLU A 310 24.39 -0.64 18.08
CA GLU A 310 25.46 -1.39 17.44
C GLU A 310 25.40 -2.89 17.75
N GLY A 311 25.05 -3.23 18.99
CA GLY A 311 24.77 -4.59 19.44
C GLY A 311 23.52 -5.20 18.81
N LEU A 312 22.50 -4.40 18.49
CA LEU A 312 21.27 -4.87 17.85
C LEU A 312 21.46 -5.26 16.39
N VAL A 313 22.24 -4.49 15.61
CA VAL A 313 22.37 -4.67 14.14
C VAL A 313 22.72 -6.11 13.72
N PRO A 314 23.70 -6.80 14.34
CA PRO A 314 24.04 -8.19 14.00
C PRO A 314 22.93 -9.22 14.18
N GLU A 315 21.91 -8.93 14.99
CA GLU A 315 20.79 -9.85 15.26
C GLU A 315 19.65 -9.74 14.23
N CYS A 316 19.72 -8.72 13.37
CA CYS A 316 18.65 -8.34 12.44
C CYS A 316 18.90 -8.86 11.03
N ASP A 317 17.82 -9.22 10.34
CA ASP A 317 17.81 -9.32 8.87
C ASP A 317 17.55 -7.95 8.25
N VAL A 318 16.76 -7.12 8.94
CA VAL A 318 16.41 -5.75 8.53
C VAL A 318 16.33 -4.82 9.73
N ILE A 319 16.81 -3.59 9.58
CA ILE A 319 16.55 -2.50 10.53
C ILE A 319 15.53 -1.51 9.98
N VAL A 320 14.65 -1.02 10.84
CA VAL A 320 13.77 0.12 10.59
C VAL A 320 14.34 1.33 11.30
N GLU A 321 14.76 2.34 10.56
CA GLU A 321 15.34 3.56 11.11
C GLU A 321 14.33 4.72 11.12
N ALA A 322 14.10 5.24 12.34
CA ALA A 322 13.17 6.32 12.67
C ALA A 322 13.67 7.16 13.88
N LEU A 323 14.99 7.35 14.02
CA LEU A 323 15.59 8.10 15.13
C LEU A 323 15.46 9.62 14.96
N GLY A 324 15.42 10.09 13.71
CA GLY A 324 15.48 11.52 13.36
C GLY A 324 16.90 12.08 13.45
N GLY A 325 17.13 13.26 12.87
CA GLY A 325 18.46 13.89 12.83
C GLY A 325 19.42 13.23 11.83
N LEU A 326 20.69 13.64 11.87
CA LEU A 326 21.75 13.11 10.98
C LEU A 326 22.54 12.00 11.65
N GLU A 327 23.14 12.29 12.81
CA GLU A 327 23.91 11.36 13.62
C GLU A 327 23.20 11.09 14.96
N PRO A 328 23.31 9.86 15.52
CA PRO A 328 24.12 8.73 15.05
C PRO A 328 23.46 7.88 13.93
N ALA A 329 22.32 8.31 13.39
CA ALA A 329 21.53 7.54 12.42
C ALA A 329 22.34 7.13 11.17
N ALA A 330 23.04 8.07 10.54
CA ALA A 330 23.85 7.81 9.34
C ALA A 330 24.95 6.78 9.61
N THR A 331 25.64 6.89 10.74
CA THR A 331 26.68 5.94 11.15
C THR A 331 26.14 4.53 11.31
N ILE A 332 25.02 4.37 12.03
CA ILE A 332 24.39 3.07 12.28
C ILE A 332 23.93 2.43 10.97
N VAL A 333 23.23 3.18 10.11
CA VAL A 333 22.70 2.67 8.84
C VAL A 333 23.83 2.25 7.88
N ARG A 334 24.89 3.04 7.75
CA ARG A 334 26.04 2.67 6.90
C ARG A 334 26.67 1.35 7.35
N ARG A 335 26.79 1.15 8.66
CA ARG A 335 27.35 -0.08 9.24
C ARG A 335 26.44 -1.28 9.01
N ALA A 336 25.13 -1.12 9.19
CA ALA A 336 24.14 -2.17 8.90
C ALA A 336 24.19 -2.61 7.44
N LEU A 337 24.11 -1.65 6.51
CA LEU A 337 24.14 -1.91 5.08
C LEU A 337 25.41 -2.63 4.63
N ARG A 338 26.59 -2.20 5.11
CA ARG A 338 27.88 -2.86 4.80
C ARG A 338 27.96 -4.30 5.30
N ARG A 339 27.20 -4.65 6.34
CA ARG A 339 27.13 -6.01 6.89
C ARG A 339 26.11 -6.90 6.17
N GLY A 340 25.41 -6.38 5.16
CA GLY A 340 24.35 -7.11 4.47
C GLY A 340 23.00 -7.07 5.19
N VAL A 341 22.83 -6.22 6.20
CA VAL A 341 21.55 -6.04 6.90
C VAL A 341 20.72 -5.04 6.11
N HIS A 342 19.52 -5.44 5.67
CA HIS A 342 18.61 -4.55 4.95
C HIS A 342 18.23 -3.35 5.83
N THR A 343 17.92 -2.21 5.23
CA THR A 343 17.46 -1.03 5.97
C THR A 343 16.24 -0.42 5.32
N VAL A 344 15.21 -0.16 6.13
CA VAL A 344 14.06 0.69 5.78
C VAL A 344 14.14 1.96 6.62
N SER A 345 14.21 3.15 6.02
CA SER A 345 14.33 4.41 6.77
C SER A 345 13.20 5.38 6.44
N ALA A 346 12.65 6.02 7.48
CA ALA A 346 11.75 7.17 7.37
C ALA A 346 12.47 8.52 7.59
N ASN A 347 13.78 8.50 7.86
CA ASN A 347 14.56 9.69 8.19
C ASN A 347 15.06 10.40 6.93
N LYS A 348 14.15 11.17 6.34
CA LYS A 348 14.40 11.94 5.13
C LYS A 348 15.60 12.89 5.21
N ARG A 349 15.89 13.47 6.37
CA ARG A 349 17.02 14.40 6.55
C ARG A 349 18.36 13.67 6.42
N MET A 350 18.50 12.53 7.10
CA MET A 350 19.69 11.66 6.97
C MET A 350 19.84 11.15 5.54
N LEU A 351 18.75 10.66 4.95
CA LEU A 351 18.76 10.14 3.59
C LEU A 351 19.17 11.23 2.60
N ALA A 352 18.55 12.41 2.64
CA ALA A 352 18.82 13.48 1.68
C ALA A 352 20.26 14.00 1.76
N ALA A 353 20.87 14.00 2.96
CA ALA A 353 22.26 14.40 3.15
C ALA A 353 23.29 13.33 2.71
N HIS A 354 22.91 12.05 2.70
CA HIS A 354 23.88 10.94 2.58
C HIS A 354 23.50 9.85 1.56
N LEU A 355 22.47 10.05 0.74
CA LEU A 355 21.93 9.01 -0.14
C LEU A 355 22.98 8.31 -1.01
N PRO A 356 23.93 9.00 -1.68
CA PRO A 356 24.95 8.33 -2.49
C PRO A 356 25.84 7.40 -1.66
N ALA A 357 26.29 7.85 -0.50
CA ALA A 357 27.13 7.05 0.40
C ALA A 357 26.38 5.86 0.99
N LEU A 358 25.09 6.04 1.33
CA LEU A 358 24.24 4.97 1.84
C LEU A 358 23.96 3.91 0.76
N ARG A 359 23.65 4.32 -0.47
CA ARG A 359 23.49 3.41 -1.62
C ARG A 359 24.76 2.62 -1.91
N ALA A 360 25.92 3.28 -1.90
CA ALA A 360 27.20 2.60 -2.07
C ALA A 360 27.44 1.53 -0.98
N CYS A 361 27.08 1.82 0.27
CA CYS A 361 27.14 0.84 1.37
C CYS A 361 26.17 -0.33 1.15
N ALA A 362 24.95 -0.06 0.68
CA ALA A 362 23.95 -1.08 0.39
C ALA A 362 24.45 -2.04 -0.71
N THR A 363 24.94 -1.49 -1.82
CA THR A 363 25.52 -2.27 -2.92
C THR A 363 26.71 -3.11 -2.44
N ALA A 364 27.63 -2.52 -1.69
CA ALA A 364 28.82 -3.22 -1.21
C ALA A 364 28.49 -4.39 -0.25
N GLY A 365 27.46 -4.25 0.58
CA GLY A 365 27.02 -5.31 1.48
C GLY A 365 26.01 -6.30 0.88
N GLY A 366 25.53 -6.06 -0.34
CA GLY A 366 24.43 -6.83 -0.93
C GLY A 366 23.09 -6.65 -0.19
N ALA A 367 22.92 -5.51 0.49
CA ALA A 367 21.71 -5.17 1.25
C ALA A 367 20.77 -4.28 0.43
N MET A 368 19.50 -4.27 0.81
CA MET A 368 18.51 -3.33 0.25
C MET A 368 18.39 -2.11 1.18
N LEU A 369 18.40 -0.92 0.59
CA LEU A 369 18.02 0.32 1.25
C LEU A 369 16.70 0.80 0.67
N ARG A 370 15.61 0.69 1.45
CA ARG A 370 14.28 1.19 1.10
C ARG A 370 13.92 2.40 1.96
N PHE A 371 13.17 3.33 1.40
CA PHE A 371 12.85 4.59 2.05
C PHE A 371 11.57 5.22 1.49
N GLY A 372 10.59 4.40 1.09
CA GLY A 372 9.31 4.88 0.56
C GLY A 372 8.62 5.85 1.52
N ALA A 373 8.75 5.60 2.82
CA ALA A 373 8.20 6.44 3.89
C ALA A 373 8.84 7.84 4.01
N ALA A 374 10.00 8.09 3.41
CA ALA A 374 10.73 9.35 3.54
C ALA A 374 10.07 10.50 2.76
N VAL A 375 9.32 10.20 1.69
CA VAL A 375 8.64 11.18 0.85
C VAL A 375 7.21 10.74 0.60
N GLY A 376 6.25 11.63 0.86
CA GLY A 376 4.85 11.38 0.49
C GLY A 376 4.00 10.71 1.58
N GLY A 377 4.60 10.16 2.65
CA GLY A 377 3.81 9.44 3.67
C GLY A 377 3.14 8.22 3.04
N ALA A 378 1.82 8.21 2.99
CA ALA A 378 1.08 7.19 2.24
C ALA A 378 1.02 7.46 0.72
N ALA A 379 1.29 8.68 0.26
CA ALA A 379 1.40 8.95 -1.17
C ALA A 379 2.63 8.23 -1.74
N PRO A 380 2.48 7.32 -2.73
CA PRO A 380 3.58 6.50 -3.24
C PRO A 380 4.44 7.29 -4.25
N VAL A 381 5.08 8.36 -3.79
CA VAL A 381 5.81 9.31 -4.64
C VAL A 381 7.08 8.67 -5.20
N LEU A 382 7.87 8.01 -4.35
CA LEU A 382 9.14 7.41 -4.78
C LEU A 382 8.92 6.16 -5.63
N GLU A 383 7.90 5.37 -5.31
CA GLU A 383 7.52 4.19 -6.07
C GLU A 383 7.02 4.57 -7.47
N ALA A 384 6.24 5.65 -7.57
CA ALA A 384 5.84 6.20 -8.87
C ALA A 384 7.05 6.69 -9.66
N ALA A 385 7.99 7.40 -9.03
CA ALA A 385 9.21 7.84 -9.68
C ALA A 385 10.03 6.65 -10.22
N GLU A 386 10.17 5.58 -9.44
CA GLU A 386 10.88 4.36 -9.82
C GLU A 386 10.19 3.65 -11.00
N ALA A 387 8.87 3.48 -10.93
CA ALA A 387 8.07 2.84 -11.99
C ALA A 387 8.05 3.63 -13.30
N LEU A 388 8.21 4.96 -13.23
CA LEU A 388 8.18 5.86 -14.38
C LEU A 388 9.57 6.19 -14.92
N ALA A 389 10.65 5.78 -14.25
CA ALA A 389 12.01 6.15 -14.62
C ALA A 389 12.37 5.77 -16.07
N ASP A 390 11.88 4.61 -16.57
CA ASP A 390 12.09 4.20 -17.97
C ASP A 390 11.28 5.01 -18.99
N GLY A 391 10.20 5.66 -18.54
CA GLY A 391 9.34 6.49 -19.38
C GLY A 391 9.94 7.87 -19.73
N GLY A 392 11.16 8.15 -19.29
CA GLY A 392 11.84 9.42 -19.56
C GLY A 392 11.15 10.58 -18.86
N ILE A 393 11.19 10.59 -17.52
CA ILE A 393 10.66 11.69 -16.71
C ILE A 393 11.43 12.98 -17.06
N ILE A 394 10.71 14.01 -17.52
CA ILE A 394 11.29 15.31 -17.88
C ILE A 394 10.96 16.42 -16.87
N GLY A 395 9.97 16.19 -16.01
CA GLY A 395 9.59 17.15 -14.99
C GLY A 395 8.86 16.53 -13.82
N PHE A 396 8.94 17.19 -12.69
CA PHE A 396 8.23 16.84 -11.47
C PHE A 396 7.70 18.10 -10.79
N GLN A 397 6.49 18.02 -10.26
CA GLN A 397 5.93 19.00 -9.33
C GLN A 397 5.31 18.26 -8.15
N GLY A 398 5.50 18.74 -6.93
CA GLY A 398 4.92 18.12 -5.74
C GLY A 398 4.53 19.11 -4.66
N VAL A 399 3.35 18.88 -4.08
CA VAL A 399 2.97 19.39 -2.74
C VAL A 399 3.43 18.32 -1.76
N LEU A 400 4.55 18.60 -1.08
CA LEU A 400 5.28 17.59 -0.30
C LEU A 400 5.28 17.87 1.21
N ASN A 401 4.67 18.96 1.66
CA ASN A 401 4.64 19.35 3.07
C ASN A 401 3.19 19.65 3.51
N GLY A 402 2.64 18.76 4.34
CA GLY A 402 1.26 18.88 4.83
C GLY A 402 1.06 20.06 5.78
N THR A 403 2.11 20.47 6.52
CA THR A 403 2.05 21.61 7.44
C THR A 403 1.86 22.92 6.70
N THR A 404 2.67 23.19 5.67
CA THR A 404 2.51 24.40 4.84
C THR A 404 1.22 24.36 4.03
N ASN A 405 0.79 23.19 3.53
CA ASN A 405 -0.48 23.07 2.82
C ASN A 405 -1.68 23.41 3.73
N PHE A 406 -1.72 22.85 4.95
CA PHE A 406 -2.75 23.17 5.93
C PHE A 406 -2.77 24.65 6.32
N VAL A 407 -1.59 25.25 6.52
CA VAL A 407 -1.47 26.68 6.83
C VAL A 407 -2.00 27.52 5.66
N LEU A 408 -1.63 27.22 4.42
CA LEU A 408 -2.13 27.93 3.23
C LEU A 408 -3.65 27.83 3.09
N ASP A 409 -4.24 26.65 3.33
CA ASP A 409 -5.70 26.45 3.32
C ASP A 409 -6.38 27.25 4.44
N SER A 410 -5.79 27.29 5.65
CA SER A 410 -6.32 28.06 6.79
C SER A 410 -6.26 29.57 6.54
N LEU A 411 -5.16 30.06 5.94
CA LEU A 411 -5.00 31.46 5.54
C LEU A 411 -6.04 31.83 4.47
N ARG A 412 -6.27 30.95 3.49
CA ARG A 412 -7.32 31.14 2.48
C ARG A 412 -8.71 31.23 3.10
N ALA A 413 -8.96 30.48 4.18
CA ALA A 413 -10.21 30.55 4.94
C ALA A 413 -10.31 31.81 5.84
N GLY A 414 -9.31 32.69 5.83
CA GLY A 414 -9.32 33.96 6.57
C GLY A 414 -8.59 33.94 7.91
N SER A 415 -7.87 32.85 8.25
CA SER A 415 -7.06 32.80 9.48
C SER A 415 -5.82 33.70 9.36
N THR A 416 -5.30 34.19 10.49
CA THR A 416 -3.95 34.75 10.56
C THR A 416 -2.90 33.64 10.50
N LEU A 417 -1.64 33.97 10.17
CA LEU A 417 -0.55 32.99 10.16
C LEU A 417 -0.35 32.35 11.55
N GLU A 418 -0.38 33.17 12.59
CA GLU A 418 -0.29 32.70 13.98
C GLU A 418 -1.44 31.74 14.33
N GLY A 419 -2.68 32.10 13.99
CA GLY A 419 -3.85 31.25 14.22
C GLY A 419 -3.79 29.93 13.45
N ALA A 420 -3.35 29.98 12.18
CA ALA A 420 -3.16 28.79 11.35
C ALA A 420 -2.09 27.84 11.91
N LEU A 421 -0.95 28.38 12.37
CA LEU A 421 0.12 27.60 13.01
C LEU A 421 -0.32 27.01 14.36
N ALA A 422 -1.06 27.77 15.16
CA ALA A 422 -1.63 27.27 16.41
C ALA A 422 -2.60 26.10 16.15
N LEU A 423 -3.45 26.22 15.13
CA LEU A 423 -4.38 25.18 14.71
C LEU A 423 -3.65 23.93 14.19
N ALA A 424 -2.58 24.12 13.41
CA ALA A 424 -1.74 23.03 12.91
C ALA A 424 -1.05 22.28 14.07
N ARG A 425 -0.54 22.99 15.09
CA ARG A 425 0.04 22.39 16.30
C ARG A 425 -0.99 21.62 17.11
N ALA A 426 -2.18 22.19 17.31
CA ALA A 426 -3.28 21.53 18.02
C ALA A 426 -3.71 20.21 17.34
N ARG A 427 -3.59 20.14 16.01
CA ARG A 427 -3.82 18.92 15.22
C ARG A 427 -2.61 17.98 15.13
N GLY A 428 -1.47 18.35 15.72
CA GLY A 428 -0.23 17.58 15.63
C GLY A 428 0.42 17.57 14.25
N LEU A 429 0.03 18.51 13.37
CA LEU A 429 0.59 18.69 12.02
C LEU A 429 1.87 19.52 12.02
N ALA A 430 2.04 20.42 12.99
CA ALA A 430 3.22 21.26 13.15
C ALA A 430 3.92 20.95 14.48
N GLU A 431 5.25 20.92 14.46
CA GLU A 431 6.06 20.88 15.69
C GLU A 431 6.03 22.25 16.42
N ALA A 432 6.62 22.28 17.62
CA ALA A 432 6.78 23.53 18.36
C ALA A 432 7.57 24.56 17.53
N ASP A 433 8.62 24.11 16.84
CA ASP A 433 9.36 24.90 15.86
C ASP A 433 9.04 24.45 14.41
N PRO A 434 8.19 25.20 13.68
CA PRO A 434 7.85 24.90 12.28
C PRO A 434 8.83 25.52 11.25
N SER A 435 10.00 25.98 11.68
CA SER A 435 10.96 26.72 10.83
C SER A 435 11.33 25.98 9.55
N ARG A 436 11.54 24.66 9.62
CA ARG A 436 11.89 23.83 8.45
C ARG A 436 10.76 23.67 7.45
N ASP A 437 9.52 23.64 7.93
CA ASP A 437 8.33 23.56 7.07
C ASP A 437 8.16 24.88 6.31
N LEU A 438 8.20 26.01 7.05
CA LEU A 438 7.99 27.35 6.49
C LEU A 438 9.15 27.82 5.59
N SER A 439 10.40 27.46 5.90
CA SER A 439 11.54 27.77 5.03
C SER A 439 11.60 26.93 3.76
N GLY A 440 10.80 25.86 3.66
CA GLY A 440 10.84 24.92 2.54
C GLY A 440 11.96 23.87 2.65
N ALA A 441 12.80 23.91 3.68
CA ALA A 441 13.88 22.96 3.88
C ALA A 441 13.40 21.50 3.99
N ASP A 442 12.23 21.28 4.61
CA ASP A 442 11.60 19.95 4.66
C ASP A 442 11.21 19.42 3.26
N ALA A 443 10.67 20.30 2.42
CA ALA A 443 10.32 19.97 1.04
C ALA A 443 11.58 19.79 0.17
N ALA A 444 12.65 20.54 0.44
CA ALA A 444 13.94 20.40 -0.23
C ALA A 444 14.58 19.03 0.04
N ASP A 445 14.60 18.56 1.29
CA ASP A 445 15.06 17.20 1.64
C ASP A 445 14.32 16.15 0.78
N LYS A 446 12.99 16.26 0.69
CA LYS A 446 12.15 15.35 -0.10
C LYS A 446 12.43 15.46 -1.60
N LEU A 447 12.61 16.67 -2.11
CA LEU A 447 12.86 16.95 -3.52
C LEU A 447 14.21 16.36 -3.99
N ALA A 448 15.24 16.43 -3.14
CA ALA A 448 16.54 15.80 -3.39
C ALA A 448 16.42 14.26 -3.51
N LEU A 449 15.62 13.63 -2.64
CA LEU A 449 15.35 12.19 -2.71
C LEU A 449 14.60 11.81 -3.98
N VAL A 450 13.59 12.59 -4.38
CA VAL A 450 12.86 12.38 -5.63
C VAL A 450 13.80 12.46 -6.83
N LEU A 451 14.68 13.47 -6.91
CA LEU A 451 15.69 13.59 -7.96
C LEU A 451 16.56 12.33 -8.05
N GLY A 452 17.06 11.86 -6.90
CA GLY A 452 17.90 10.67 -6.83
C GLY A 452 17.19 9.36 -7.22
N VAL A 453 15.85 9.32 -7.16
CA VAL A 453 15.06 8.18 -7.67
C VAL A 453 14.75 8.34 -9.17
N CYS A 454 14.28 9.51 -9.60
CA CYS A 454 13.99 9.81 -11.01
C CYS A 454 15.19 9.56 -11.92
N THR A 455 16.40 9.86 -11.46
CA THR A 455 17.65 9.70 -12.22
C THR A 455 18.36 8.38 -11.95
N ARG A 456 17.76 7.47 -11.17
CA ARG A 456 18.40 6.22 -10.69
C ARG A 456 19.76 6.44 -10.02
N GLY A 457 19.92 7.60 -9.40
CA GLY A 457 21.15 8.00 -8.70
C GLY A 457 22.24 8.58 -9.59
N ALA A 458 21.98 8.82 -10.88
CA ALA A 458 22.92 9.51 -11.76
C ALA A 458 23.15 10.98 -11.32
N GLU A 459 22.13 11.61 -10.74
CA GLU A 459 22.25 12.96 -10.18
C GLU A 459 21.96 12.97 -8.67
N PHE A 460 22.66 13.87 -7.98
CA PHE A 460 22.47 14.18 -6.57
C PHE A 460 22.60 15.69 -6.38
N ILE A 461 21.75 16.25 -5.54
CA ILE A 461 21.81 17.64 -5.11
C ILE A 461 21.80 17.67 -3.59
N ASP A 462 22.70 18.44 -2.98
CA ASP A 462 22.61 18.71 -1.55
C ASP A 462 21.32 19.52 -1.31
N PRO A 463 20.44 19.12 -0.37
CA PRO A 463 19.21 19.87 -0.10
C PRO A 463 19.43 21.36 0.21
N ARG A 464 20.62 21.74 0.70
CA ARG A 464 21.00 23.13 0.99
C ARG A 464 21.22 23.97 -0.27
N ASP A 465 21.48 23.33 -1.40
CA ASP A 465 21.70 23.98 -2.69
C ASP A 465 20.39 24.13 -3.49
N ILE A 466 19.28 23.60 -2.98
CA ILE A 466 17.95 23.78 -3.59
C ILE A 466 17.43 25.18 -3.24
N GLU A 467 17.09 25.95 -4.27
CA GLU A 467 16.46 27.27 -4.11
C GLU A 467 15.13 27.13 -3.36
N CYS A 468 15.04 27.75 -2.18
CA CYS A 468 13.84 27.75 -1.35
C CYS A 468 13.32 29.17 -1.16
N GLU A 469 12.15 29.47 -1.71
CA GLU A 469 11.45 30.72 -1.42
C GLU A 469 10.82 30.63 -0.02
N PRO A 470 11.14 31.57 0.89
CA PRO A 470 10.58 31.56 2.23
C PRO A 470 9.07 31.81 2.21
N PHE A 471 8.35 31.24 3.18
CA PHE A 471 6.93 31.51 3.36
C PHE A 471 6.69 33.01 3.59
N PRO A 472 5.83 33.69 2.80
CA PRO A 472 5.59 35.11 2.95
C PRO A 472 4.85 35.37 4.26
N LEU A 473 5.35 36.35 5.03
CA LEU A 473 4.70 36.80 6.27
C LEU A 473 3.35 37.48 6.01
N ALA A 474 3.15 38.04 4.81
CA ALA A 474 1.87 38.58 4.35
C ALA A 474 1.14 37.52 3.52
N ALA A 475 0.00 37.04 4.02
CA ALA A 475 -0.80 36.04 3.32
C ALA A 475 -1.31 36.60 1.97
N PRO A 476 -1.31 35.80 0.89
CA PRO A 476 -2.00 36.20 -0.34
C PRO A 476 -3.48 36.38 -0.04
N ALA A 477 -4.00 37.60 -0.25
CA ALA A 477 -5.39 37.95 0.04
C ALA A 477 -6.36 36.98 -0.67
N HIS A 478 -7.34 36.44 0.07
CA HIS A 478 -8.35 35.57 -0.51
C HIS A 478 -9.13 36.31 -1.61
N ARG A 479 -9.10 35.78 -2.84
CA ARG A 479 -9.91 36.27 -3.96
C ARG A 479 -10.85 35.14 -4.43
N PRO A 480 -12.18 35.30 -4.32
CA PRO A 480 -13.14 34.35 -4.86
C PRO A 480 -12.90 34.13 -6.37
N GLY A 481 -12.90 32.86 -6.82
CA GLY A 481 -12.74 32.50 -8.23
C GLY A 481 -11.30 32.51 -8.79
N ARG A 482 -10.27 32.71 -7.97
CA ARG A 482 -8.85 32.73 -8.40
C ARG A 482 -8.05 31.49 -7.99
N ALA A 483 -6.88 31.36 -8.64
CA ALA A 483 -5.90 30.30 -8.47
C ALA A 483 -5.56 29.99 -7.00
N VAL A 484 -5.30 28.72 -6.71
CA VAL A 484 -4.97 28.21 -5.37
C VAL A 484 -3.47 28.32 -5.14
N VAL A 485 -3.03 28.90 -4.03
CA VAL A 485 -1.60 28.95 -3.69
C VAL A 485 -1.17 27.66 -3.01
N ARG A 486 -0.08 27.06 -3.50
CA ARG A 486 0.55 25.86 -2.95
C ARG A 486 2.07 26.04 -2.86
N GLN A 487 2.70 25.45 -1.86
CA GLN A 487 4.16 25.29 -1.85
C GLN A 487 4.51 24.10 -2.76
N ILE A 488 5.20 24.39 -3.86
CA ILE A 488 5.54 23.41 -4.90
C ILE A 488 7.05 23.18 -4.91
N GLY A 489 7.45 21.94 -4.65
CA GLY A 489 8.76 21.44 -5.07
C GLY A 489 8.72 21.12 -6.56
N LYS A 490 9.64 21.67 -7.35
CA LYS A 490 9.72 21.46 -8.80
C LYS A 490 11.10 20.93 -9.19
N LEU A 491 11.13 19.88 -10.01
CA LEU A 491 12.32 19.46 -10.75
C LEU A 491 12.11 19.72 -12.25
N ASP A 492 13.14 20.27 -12.87
CA ASP A 492 13.31 20.31 -14.33
C ASP A 492 14.44 19.37 -14.72
N LEU A 493 14.07 18.24 -15.33
CA LEU A 493 14.97 17.16 -15.76
C LEU A 493 15.28 17.27 -17.27
N THR A 494 14.91 18.39 -17.92
CA THR A 494 15.26 18.64 -19.33
C THR A 494 16.69 19.14 -19.51
N VAL A 495 17.34 19.53 -18.41
CA VAL A 495 18.72 20.02 -18.33
C VAL A 495 19.52 19.15 -17.36
N SER A 496 20.83 19.06 -17.55
CA SER A 496 21.76 18.40 -16.62
C SER A 496 22.91 19.36 -16.28
N PRO A 497 23.19 19.63 -14.99
CA PRO A 497 22.47 19.13 -13.82
C PRO A 497 21.02 19.65 -13.77
N ALA A 498 20.11 18.83 -13.23
CA ALA A 498 18.70 19.17 -13.09
C ALA A 498 18.51 20.40 -12.20
N ARG A 499 17.49 21.21 -12.53
CA ARG A 499 17.14 22.37 -11.70
C ARG A 499 16.07 21.99 -10.68
N ALA A 500 16.33 22.29 -9.41
CA ALA A 500 15.41 22.04 -8.31
C ALA A 500 15.07 23.34 -7.58
N ARG A 501 13.79 23.54 -7.25
CA ARG A 501 13.35 24.66 -6.42
C ARG A 501 12.10 24.33 -5.61
N VAL A 502 11.94 24.99 -4.47
CA VAL A 502 10.74 24.97 -3.64
C VAL A 502 10.23 26.40 -3.53
N GLY A 503 8.94 26.63 -3.81
CA GLY A 503 8.37 27.96 -3.63
C GLY A 503 6.86 28.00 -3.77
N LEU A 504 6.26 29.14 -3.44
CA LEU A 504 4.82 29.32 -3.53
C LEU A 504 4.39 29.57 -4.97
N ARG A 505 3.38 28.84 -5.44
CA ARG A 505 2.85 28.95 -6.79
C ARG A 505 1.35 29.07 -6.76
N GLU A 506 0.83 30.00 -7.55
CA GLU A 506 -0.59 30.06 -7.90
C GLU A 506 -0.91 28.97 -8.93
N LEU A 507 -1.85 28.10 -8.61
CA LEU A 507 -2.30 27.01 -9.45
C LEU A 507 -3.73 27.25 -9.93
N HIS A 508 -3.95 27.19 -11.23
CA HIS A 508 -5.31 27.21 -11.79
C HIS A 508 -6.12 26.00 -11.30
N ALA A 509 -7.45 26.11 -11.27
CA ALA A 509 -8.33 25.05 -10.75
C ALA A 509 -8.18 23.71 -11.49
N ALA A 510 -7.82 23.75 -12.78
CA ALA A 510 -7.58 22.54 -13.59
C ALA A 510 -6.20 21.92 -13.37
N HIS A 511 -5.30 22.58 -12.63
CA HIS A 511 -3.98 22.03 -12.36
C HIS A 511 -4.10 20.79 -11.47
N PRO A 512 -3.41 19.68 -11.75
CA PRO A 512 -3.55 18.45 -10.98
C PRO A 512 -3.36 18.68 -9.47
N LEU A 513 -2.37 19.46 -9.06
CA LEU A 513 -2.10 19.69 -7.63
C LEU A 513 -2.97 20.77 -6.95
N ALA A 514 -4.01 21.31 -7.60
CA ALA A 514 -4.80 22.40 -7.04
C ALA A 514 -5.80 21.97 -5.97
N ASP A 515 -6.33 20.74 -6.07
CA ASP A 515 -7.37 20.16 -5.20
C ASP A 515 -6.78 19.32 -4.05
N VAL A 516 -5.48 19.43 -3.79
CA VAL A 516 -4.81 18.79 -2.64
C VAL A 516 -5.37 19.40 -1.35
N LEU A 517 -5.87 18.57 -0.45
CA LEU A 517 -6.56 19.01 0.76
C LEU A 517 -5.70 18.79 2.02
N ALA A 518 -5.72 19.74 2.94
CA ALA A 518 -5.22 19.56 4.31
C ALA A 518 -3.80 18.99 4.38
N GLU A 519 -3.57 17.86 5.03
CA GLU A 519 -2.25 17.23 5.18
C GLU A 519 -1.84 16.27 4.05
N GLU A 520 -2.57 16.25 2.93
CA GLU A 520 -2.23 15.42 1.79
C GLU A 520 -0.95 15.86 1.10
N ASN A 521 -0.16 14.87 0.66
CA ASN A 521 0.89 15.07 -0.32
C ASN A 521 0.40 14.59 -1.68
N ALA A 522 0.85 15.28 -2.72
CA ALA A 522 0.57 14.92 -4.10
C ALA A 522 1.76 15.24 -4.98
N ALA A 523 1.99 14.40 -5.98
CA ALA A 523 3.06 14.54 -6.95
C ALA A 523 2.52 14.35 -8.37
N ALA A 524 3.01 15.18 -9.29
CA ALA A 524 2.76 15.11 -10.72
C ALA A 524 4.10 14.92 -11.44
N PHE A 525 4.22 13.83 -12.20
CA PHE A 525 5.35 13.50 -13.05
C PHE A 525 4.97 13.78 -14.50
N THR A 526 5.80 14.54 -15.20
CA THR A 526 5.65 14.79 -16.64
C THR A 526 6.64 13.91 -17.39
N LEU A 527 6.12 13.06 -18.27
CA LEU A 527 6.92 12.18 -19.12
C LEU A 527 7.23 12.85 -20.46
N ARG A 528 8.22 12.33 -21.17
CA ARG A 528 8.67 12.85 -22.47
C ARG A 528 7.58 12.84 -23.55
N ASP A 529 6.63 11.91 -23.46
CA ASP A 529 5.49 11.81 -24.38
C ASP A 529 4.34 12.80 -24.07
N GLY A 530 4.52 13.66 -23.06
CA GLY A 530 3.52 14.62 -22.61
C GLY A 530 2.53 14.07 -21.58
N THR A 531 2.59 12.77 -21.26
CA THR A 531 1.74 12.16 -20.23
C THR A 531 2.07 12.74 -18.86
N VAL A 532 1.03 13.11 -18.10
CA VAL A 532 1.15 13.50 -16.70
C VAL A 532 0.61 12.38 -15.81
N ARG A 533 1.45 11.90 -14.88
CA ARG A 533 1.07 10.88 -13.88
C ARG A 533 1.00 11.51 -12.51
N VAL A 534 -0.14 11.33 -11.84
CA VAL A 534 -0.43 11.94 -10.54
C VAL A 534 -0.59 10.87 -9.48
N VAL A 535 0.10 11.03 -8.36
CA VAL A 535 -0.05 10.20 -7.16
C VAL A 535 -0.34 11.05 -5.95
N ARG A 536 -1.15 10.54 -5.02
CA ARG A 536 -1.62 11.27 -3.84
C ARG A 536 -1.86 10.33 -2.66
N GLY A 537 -1.86 10.92 -1.46
CA GLY A 537 -2.16 10.27 -0.20
C GLY A 537 -1.82 11.18 0.97
N THR A 538 -2.19 10.80 2.19
CA THR A 538 -1.84 11.56 3.39
C THR A 538 -0.33 11.64 3.56
N GLY A 539 0.19 12.87 3.72
CA GLY A 539 1.61 13.17 3.63
C GLY A 539 2.42 12.92 4.90
N ALA A 540 1.75 12.79 6.05
CA ALA A 540 2.36 12.71 7.36
C ALA A 540 1.44 11.97 8.36
N GLY A 541 1.97 11.70 9.55
CA GLY A 541 1.22 11.07 10.64
C GLY A 541 1.62 9.62 10.89
N ARG A 542 1.19 9.11 12.05
CA ARG A 542 1.61 7.80 12.56
C ARG A 542 1.34 6.67 11.57
N TRP A 543 0.10 6.54 11.12
CA TRP A 543 -0.35 5.40 10.32
C TRP A 543 0.10 5.49 8.86
N PRO A 544 -0.01 6.64 8.17
CA PRO A 544 0.49 6.78 6.79
C PRO A 544 1.98 6.45 6.64
N THR A 545 2.82 6.97 7.52
CA THR A 545 4.28 6.72 7.46
C THR A 545 4.63 5.30 7.90
N ALA A 546 3.97 4.76 8.93
CA ALA A 546 4.19 3.37 9.35
C ALA A 546 3.75 2.36 8.27
N GLU A 547 2.65 2.63 7.57
CA GLU A 547 2.18 1.83 6.44
C GLU A 547 3.24 1.76 5.33
N ALA A 548 3.81 2.90 4.94
CA ALA A 548 4.88 2.94 3.94
C ALA A 548 6.12 2.14 4.36
N VAL A 549 6.51 2.22 5.63
CA VAL A 549 7.61 1.40 6.18
C VAL A 549 7.28 -0.10 6.14
N VAL A 550 6.07 -0.49 6.56
CA VAL A 550 5.63 -1.90 6.55
C VAL A 550 5.54 -2.43 5.13
N ALA A 551 5.11 -1.60 4.17
CA ALA A 551 5.06 -1.98 2.77
C ALA A 551 6.46 -2.28 2.21
N ASP A 552 7.47 -1.48 2.57
CA ASP A 552 8.87 -1.73 2.24
C ASP A 552 9.41 -3.01 2.91
N LEU A 553 9.05 -3.27 4.16
CA LEU A 553 9.39 -4.53 4.85
C LEU A 553 8.75 -5.75 4.16
N LEU A 554 7.50 -5.63 3.73
CA LEU A 554 6.79 -6.68 2.98
C LEU A 554 7.40 -6.92 1.60
N ASP A 555 7.97 -5.91 0.95
CA ASP A 555 8.76 -6.09 -0.28
C ASP A 555 10.02 -6.91 -0.01
N ILE A 556 10.80 -6.55 1.03
CA ILE A 556 12.00 -7.30 1.42
C ILE A 556 11.65 -8.75 1.79
N TRP A 557 10.56 -8.97 2.53
CA TRP A 557 10.09 -10.31 2.88
C TRP A 557 9.74 -11.14 1.64
N ARG A 558 9.03 -10.56 0.66
CA ARG A 558 8.69 -11.24 -0.59
C ARG A 558 9.93 -11.61 -1.40
N ASP A 559 10.89 -10.69 -1.51
CA ASP A 559 12.12 -10.93 -2.28
C ASP A 559 12.98 -12.02 -1.61
N SER A 560 12.96 -12.08 -0.28
CA SER A 560 13.63 -13.14 0.49
C SER A 560 12.95 -14.51 0.36
N ALA A 561 11.63 -14.52 0.12
CA ALA A 561 10.81 -15.73 -0.02
C ALA A 561 10.69 -16.22 -1.48
N ALA A 562 11.09 -15.42 -2.47
CA ALA A 562 11.04 -15.80 -3.86
C ALA A 562 12.07 -16.91 -4.16
N PRO A 563 11.71 -17.98 -4.89
CA PRO A 563 12.68 -18.95 -5.35
C PRO A 563 13.60 -18.29 -6.38
N GLY A 564 14.84 -18.00 -5.98
CA GLY A 564 15.90 -17.53 -6.86
C GLY A 564 17.19 -18.24 -6.50
N GLU A 565 17.91 -18.69 -7.54
CA GLU A 565 19.32 -19.06 -7.47
C GLU A 565 20.04 -18.01 -6.64
N ARG A 566 20.39 -18.36 -5.39
CA ARG A 566 21.39 -17.58 -4.68
C ARG A 566 22.62 -17.65 -5.59
N PRO A 567 23.20 -16.53 -6.04
CA PRO A 567 24.50 -16.61 -6.72
C PRO A 567 25.41 -17.37 -5.76
N GLU A 568 25.96 -18.49 -6.24
CA GLU A 568 26.87 -19.33 -5.47
C GLU A 568 27.86 -18.39 -4.79
N ARG A 569 27.72 -18.28 -3.48
CA ARG A 569 28.60 -17.46 -2.66
C ARG A 569 30.00 -17.99 -2.91
N ALA A 570 30.83 -17.19 -3.56
CA ALA A 570 32.25 -17.46 -3.74
C ALA A 570 32.92 -17.54 -2.36
N ARG A 571 32.81 -18.70 -1.71
CA ARG A 571 33.77 -19.16 -0.70
C ARG A 571 35.00 -19.61 -1.46
N ARG A 572 35.83 -18.66 -1.88
CA ARG A 572 37.25 -18.92 -2.14
C ARG A 572 38.05 -17.75 -1.57
N HIS A 573 38.45 -17.93 -0.32
CA HIS A 573 39.73 -17.37 0.14
C HIS A 573 40.84 -18.05 -0.69
N PRO A 574 41.76 -17.30 -1.32
CA PRO A 574 43.03 -17.85 -1.71
C PRO A 574 43.99 -17.63 -0.54
N ALA A 575 44.05 -18.59 0.37
CA ALA A 575 45.20 -18.79 1.22
C ALA A 575 45.70 -20.21 0.94
N GLU A 576 46.95 -20.27 0.47
CA GLU A 576 47.85 -21.43 0.46
C GLU A 576 47.60 -22.52 -0.60
N ALA A 577 48.37 -22.42 -1.69
CA ALA A 577 49.09 -23.57 -2.25
C ALA A 577 50.50 -23.10 -2.63
N VAL A 578 51.45 -23.43 -1.76
CA VAL A 578 52.89 -23.33 -1.93
C VAL A 578 53.37 -24.50 -2.80
N ALA A 579 54.37 -24.23 -3.65
CA ALA A 579 55.36 -25.16 -4.21
C ALA A 579 54.89 -26.42 -4.97
N ALA A 580 55.08 -26.41 -6.29
CA ALA A 580 55.80 -27.43 -7.06
C ALA A 580 55.79 -27.03 -8.54
N GLY A 581 56.99 -26.86 -9.14
CA GLY A 581 57.19 -26.63 -10.57
C GLY A 581 57.96 -25.37 -10.88
#